data_AF-A0A518HU80-F1
#
_entry.id   AF-A0A518HU80-F1
#
_cell.length_a   1.000
_cell.length_b   1.000
_cell.length_c   1.000
_cell.angle_alpha   90.00
_cell.angle_beta   90.00
_cell.angle_gamma   90.00
#
_symmetry.space_group_name_H-M   'P 1'
#
loop_
_entity.id
_entity.type
_entity.pdbx_description
1 polymer ?
#
loop_
_entity_poly.entity_id
_entity_poly.type
_entity_poly.pdbx_seq_one_letter_code
_entity_poly.pdbx_strand_id
1 'polypeptide(L)'
;MAFLANFTAIDFETANRRRDSACQLAAVVVRDGQMVREQMWMIRPDPFFFSPGNIRIHGISPADVQHEPTFGDLWGEISEFLADDCLIAHNAPFDIGVLIGCLQRHHCDIPDLRFSCTRLIARQTWPDRRRFGLKPLSDWLGVEFKHHDALEDSRACAKVLLAAGIARAAESIEDLEQKLRIVRGKAGPWGVSHASKKGNPRKSASKRKTDKGLPKRTLRRGGSQLLPLPVNPFDEHAIVAESEAAYADPATRSPASTEPAIDLQRLSIRAEFIQPLRGQQIVFVGRLQVISNEQAIDLTRRSGGVYQDDVDASTNCVVLGSSDVDQQQVDDLTGQAELEILTESEFLSRLGL
;
A
#
# COMPACT_ATOMS: atom_id res chain seq x y z
N MET A 1 -10.97 11.81 -10.32
CA MET A 1 -11.55 12.30 -9.06
C MET A 1 -10.48 12.21 -8.00
N ALA A 2 -10.28 13.25 -7.18
CA ALA A 2 -9.29 13.21 -6.11
C ALA A 2 -9.79 12.34 -4.95
N PHE A 3 -8.95 11.45 -4.45
CA PHE A 3 -9.22 10.64 -3.26
C PHE A 3 -8.71 11.37 -2.01
N LEU A 4 -9.59 12.10 -1.32
CA LEU A 4 -9.26 13.01 -0.22
C LEU A 4 -9.18 12.27 1.13
N ALA A 5 -8.28 11.29 1.21
CA ALA A 5 -8.15 10.42 2.37
C ALA A 5 -7.27 11.02 3.48
N ASN A 6 -7.66 10.77 4.74
CA ASN A 6 -6.92 11.12 5.95
C ASN A 6 -6.57 9.86 6.74
N PHE A 7 -5.28 9.59 6.93
CA PHE A 7 -4.78 8.41 7.64
C PHE A 7 -3.31 8.55 8.02
N THR A 8 -2.80 7.59 8.79
CA THR A 8 -1.36 7.43 9.00
C THR A 8 -0.93 6.02 8.60
N ALA A 9 -0.01 5.91 7.63
CA ALA A 9 0.60 4.64 7.27
C ALA A 9 1.76 4.32 8.19
N ILE A 10 1.89 3.07 8.63
CA ILE A 10 2.96 2.62 9.52
C ILE A 10 3.60 1.33 9.01
N ASP A 11 4.85 1.12 9.41
CA ASP A 11 5.60 -0.10 9.18
C ASP A 11 6.62 -0.30 10.32
N PHE A 12 6.78 -1.55 10.76
CA PHE A 12 7.74 -1.93 11.81
C PHE A 12 8.81 -2.88 11.28
N GLU A 13 10.06 -2.60 11.66
CA GLU A 13 11.11 -3.62 11.64
C GLU A 13 11.30 -4.21 13.04
N THR A 14 11.61 -5.50 13.09
CA THR A 14 11.73 -6.26 14.35
C THR A 14 13.11 -6.89 14.45
N ALA A 15 13.72 -6.84 15.63
CA ALA A 15 15.02 -7.43 15.90
C ALA A 15 14.99 -8.97 15.80
N ASN A 16 13.85 -9.58 16.10
CA ASN A 16 13.66 -11.02 16.03
C ASN A 16 12.17 -11.37 15.74
N ARG A 17 11.78 -12.64 15.92
CA ARG A 17 10.42 -13.10 15.60
C ARG A 17 9.34 -12.63 16.59
N ARG A 18 9.73 -12.04 17.71
CA ARG A 18 8.77 -11.63 18.75
C ARG A 18 8.11 -10.31 18.39
N ARG A 19 6.84 -10.18 18.75
CA ARG A 19 6.04 -8.96 18.53
C ARG A 19 6.48 -7.78 19.39
N ASP A 20 7.16 -8.02 20.50
CA ASP A 20 7.66 -6.97 21.39
C ASP A 20 9.10 -6.53 21.05
N SER A 21 9.64 -6.93 19.90
CA SER A 21 11.05 -6.72 19.54
C SER A 21 11.29 -5.65 18.48
N ALA A 22 10.40 -4.65 18.37
CA ALA A 22 10.59 -3.55 17.42
C ALA A 22 11.98 -2.91 17.56
N CYS A 23 12.67 -2.75 16.43
CA CYS A 23 13.94 -2.02 16.35
C CYS A 23 13.86 -0.77 15.46
N GLN A 24 12.78 -0.63 14.68
CA GLN A 24 12.45 0.59 13.95
C GLN A 24 10.93 0.68 13.79
N LEU A 25 10.42 1.89 13.81
CA LEU A 25 9.06 2.25 13.41
C LEU A 25 9.17 3.43 12.46
N ALA A 26 8.37 3.45 11.39
CA ALA A 26 8.11 4.65 10.64
C ALA A 26 6.61 4.92 10.52
N ALA A 27 6.28 6.20 10.36
CA ALA A 27 4.91 6.65 10.17
C ALA A 27 4.84 7.77 9.13
N VAL A 28 3.87 7.69 8.22
CA VAL A 28 3.60 8.68 7.18
C VAL A 28 2.16 9.16 7.31
N VAL A 29 2.00 10.44 7.66
CA VAL A 29 0.72 11.10 7.81
C VAL A 29 0.25 11.59 6.45
N VAL A 30 -0.96 11.20 6.07
CA VAL A 30 -1.63 11.62 4.85
C VAL A 30 -2.83 12.47 5.21
N ARG A 31 -2.93 13.66 4.60
CA ARG A 31 -4.07 14.56 4.71
C ARG A 31 -4.56 14.95 3.33
N ASP A 32 -5.86 14.85 3.11
CA ASP A 32 -6.51 15.15 1.82
C ASP A 32 -5.82 14.47 0.63
N GLY A 33 -5.36 13.23 0.83
CA GLY A 33 -4.64 12.45 -0.19
C GLY A 33 -3.16 12.81 -0.37
N GLN A 34 -2.61 13.77 0.38
CA GLN A 34 -1.22 14.20 0.30
C GLN A 34 -0.42 13.77 1.53
N MET A 35 0.80 13.28 1.34
CA MET A 35 1.72 13.02 2.45
C MET A 35 2.22 14.36 3.01
N VAL A 36 1.91 14.65 4.27
CA VAL A 36 2.18 15.97 4.88
C VAL A 36 3.22 15.93 6.00
N ARG A 37 3.43 14.75 6.60
CA ARG A 37 4.42 14.57 7.66
C ARG A 37 4.88 13.13 7.69
N GLU A 38 6.13 12.94 8.04
CA GLU A 38 6.75 11.63 8.16
C GLU A 38 7.75 11.64 9.31
N GLN A 39 7.87 10.52 9.99
CA GLN A 39 8.81 10.33 11.08
C GLN A 39 9.26 8.88 11.13
N MET A 40 10.51 8.71 11.52
CA MET A 40 11.13 7.42 11.79
C MET A 40 11.69 7.45 13.22
N TRP A 41 11.54 6.34 13.91
CA TRP A 41 12.14 6.11 15.22
C TRP A 41 13.01 4.85 15.16
N MET A 42 14.27 5.00 15.54
CA MET A 42 15.11 3.85 15.88
C MET A 42 14.79 3.45 17.31
N ILE A 43 14.67 2.15 17.55
CA ILE A 43 14.17 1.61 18.82
C ILE A 43 15.19 0.62 19.35
N ARG A 44 15.58 0.77 20.60
CA ARG A 44 16.31 -0.27 21.32
C ARG A 44 15.32 -1.36 21.78
N PRO A 45 15.37 -2.58 21.22
CA PRO A 45 14.46 -3.65 21.63
C PRO A 45 14.76 -4.15 23.05
N ASP A 46 13.72 -4.57 23.77
CA ASP A 46 13.82 -5.20 25.08
C ASP A 46 12.96 -6.49 25.11
N PRO A 47 13.56 -7.69 25.04
CA PRO A 47 14.99 -8.00 25.25
C PRO A 47 15.88 -7.65 24.05
N PHE A 48 17.12 -7.24 24.35
CA PHE A 48 18.11 -6.81 23.36
C PHE A 48 18.76 -7.99 22.64
N PHE A 49 17.99 -8.66 21.78
CA PHE A 49 18.41 -9.84 21.01
C PHE A 49 18.02 -9.69 19.54
N PHE A 50 18.99 -9.91 18.65
CA PHE A 50 18.81 -9.82 17.21
C PHE A 50 19.02 -11.16 16.54
N SER A 51 18.10 -11.51 15.64
CA SER A 51 18.23 -12.68 14.79
C SER A 51 19.03 -12.31 13.53
N PRO A 52 20.01 -13.12 13.09
CA PRO A 52 20.72 -12.88 11.83
C PRO A 52 19.79 -12.88 10.59
N GLY A 53 18.61 -13.49 10.69
CA GLY A 53 17.61 -13.46 9.62
C GLY A 53 16.99 -12.06 9.47
N ASN A 54 16.62 -11.44 10.58
CA ASN A 54 16.04 -10.09 10.60
C ASN A 54 17.07 -9.05 10.14
N ILE A 55 18.29 -9.08 10.67
CA ILE A 55 19.38 -8.18 10.24
C ILE A 55 19.61 -8.27 8.72
N ARG A 56 19.59 -9.47 8.13
CA ARG A 56 19.76 -9.62 6.67
C ARG A 56 18.64 -8.99 5.84
N ILE A 57 17.45 -8.83 6.40
CA ILE A 57 16.29 -8.27 5.71
C ILE A 57 16.40 -6.75 5.67
N HIS A 58 16.52 -6.11 6.84
CA HIS A 58 16.45 -4.64 6.98
C HIS A 58 17.80 -3.95 7.22
N GLY A 59 18.88 -4.70 7.44
CA GLY A 59 20.23 -4.17 7.66
C GLY A 59 20.52 -3.63 9.07
N ILE A 60 19.49 -3.25 9.84
CA ILE A 60 19.64 -2.77 11.23
C ILE A 60 20.34 -3.81 12.12
N SER A 61 21.50 -3.46 12.63
CA SER A 61 22.33 -4.23 13.54
C SER A 61 22.16 -3.77 15.00
N PRO A 62 22.61 -4.57 15.99
CA PRO A 62 22.63 -4.13 17.38
C PRO A 62 23.41 -2.82 17.60
N ALA A 63 24.47 -2.58 16.81
CA ALA A 63 25.30 -1.38 16.96
C ALA A 63 24.54 -0.10 16.61
N ASP A 64 23.57 -0.19 15.70
CA ASP A 64 22.77 0.95 15.23
C ASP A 64 21.75 1.42 16.28
N VAL A 65 21.32 0.54 17.20
CA VAL A 65 20.22 0.84 18.14
C VAL A 65 20.54 0.62 19.61
N GLN A 66 21.75 0.20 19.97
CA GLN A 66 22.14 -0.07 21.37
C GLN A 66 22.03 1.15 22.30
N HIS A 67 22.12 2.36 21.73
CA HIS A 67 22.03 3.63 22.48
C HIS A 67 20.73 4.38 22.26
N GLU A 68 19.82 3.82 21.44
CA GLU A 68 18.53 4.41 21.17
C GLU A 68 17.56 4.21 22.36
N PRO A 69 16.50 5.02 22.46
CA PRO A 69 15.46 4.84 23.46
C PRO A 69 14.70 3.52 23.28
N THR A 70 14.09 3.02 24.36
CA THR A 70 13.17 1.86 24.24
C THR A 70 11.83 2.31 23.68
N PHE A 71 11.00 1.35 23.24
CA PHE A 71 9.66 1.68 22.74
C PHE A 71 8.82 2.40 23.80
N GLY A 72 8.93 2.01 25.07
CA GLY A 72 8.22 2.66 26.18
C GLY A 72 8.59 4.14 26.34
N ASP A 73 9.88 4.47 26.19
CA ASP A 73 10.37 5.85 26.28
C ASP A 73 9.83 6.73 25.13
N LEU A 74 9.68 6.14 23.93
CA LEU A 74 9.21 6.82 22.72
C LEU A 74 7.68 6.90 22.64
N TRP A 75 6.95 6.11 23.43
CA TRP A 75 5.51 5.95 23.23
C TRP A 75 4.73 7.27 23.34
N GLY A 76 5.13 8.18 24.24
CA GLY A 76 4.49 9.49 24.35
C GLY A 76 4.48 10.24 23.01
N GLU A 77 5.66 10.36 22.39
CA GLU A 77 5.83 11.02 21.08
C GLU A 77 5.14 10.24 19.96
N ILE A 78 5.30 8.91 19.92
CA ILE A 78 4.66 8.06 18.90
C ILE A 78 3.13 8.21 18.96
N SER A 79 2.55 8.14 20.16
CA SER A 79 1.09 8.23 20.34
C SER A 79 0.54 9.58 19.88
N GLU A 80 1.24 10.68 20.18
CA GLU A 80 0.89 12.02 19.69
C GLU A 80 1.04 12.12 18.16
N PHE A 81 2.07 11.49 17.60
CA PHE A 81 2.28 11.46 16.16
C PHE A 81 1.16 10.71 15.42
N LEU A 82 0.76 9.55 15.93
CA LEU A 82 -0.30 8.71 15.35
C LEU A 82 -1.70 9.33 15.56
N ALA A 83 -1.91 10.08 16.64
CA ALA A 83 -3.19 10.70 16.99
C ALA A 83 -4.37 9.71 16.92
N ASP A 84 -5.58 10.20 16.62
CA ASP A 84 -6.79 9.38 16.43
C ASP A 84 -6.95 8.85 14.99
N ASP A 85 -5.87 8.84 14.20
CA ASP A 85 -5.93 8.45 12.80
C ASP A 85 -6.30 6.97 12.61
N CYS A 86 -6.90 6.68 11.45
CA CYS A 86 -6.91 5.32 10.95
C CYS A 86 -5.49 4.90 10.58
N LEU A 87 -4.96 3.88 11.25
CA LEU A 87 -3.66 3.31 10.94
C LEU A 87 -3.73 2.41 9.70
N ILE A 88 -2.76 2.54 8.80
CA ILE A 88 -2.71 1.78 7.55
C ILE A 88 -1.40 1.03 7.47
N ALA A 89 -1.46 -0.29 7.36
CA ALA A 89 -0.26 -1.14 7.29
C ALA A 89 -0.38 -2.19 6.18
N HIS A 90 0.75 -2.58 5.61
CA HIS A 90 0.80 -3.64 4.62
C HIS A 90 0.93 -4.99 5.32
N ASN A 91 -0.12 -5.81 5.28
CA ASN A 91 -0.25 -6.98 6.17
C ASN A 91 -0.42 -6.58 7.65
N ALA A 92 -1.32 -5.62 7.89
CA ALA A 92 -1.60 -5.02 9.21
C ALA A 92 -1.67 -5.95 10.44
N PRO A 93 -2.13 -7.23 10.38
CA PRO A 93 -2.01 -8.11 11.54
C PRO A 93 -0.59 -8.23 12.10
N PHE A 94 0.44 -8.05 11.26
CA PHE A 94 1.83 -8.02 11.69
C PHE A 94 2.12 -6.76 12.51
N ASP A 95 1.99 -5.58 11.92
CA ASP A 95 2.39 -4.29 12.50
C ASP A 95 1.57 -3.93 13.74
N ILE A 96 0.25 -4.14 13.67
CA ILE A 96 -0.62 -3.95 14.82
C ILE A 96 -0.28 -4.95 15.93
N GLY A 97 0.11 -6.17 15.57
CA GLY A 97 0.61 -7.13 16.55
C GLY A 97 1.90 -6.65 17.23
N VAL A 98 2.80 -6.02 16.48
CA VAL A 98 4.06 -5.46 17.00
C VAL A 98 3.78 -4.30 17.95
N LEU A 99 2.99 -3.32 17.49
CA LEU A 99 2.55 -2.19 18.30
C LEU A 99 1.96 -2.63 19.65
N ILE A 100 0.98 -3.54 19.61
CA ILE A 100 0.34 -4.06 20.83
C ILE A 100 1.34 -4.83 21.70
N GLY A 101 2.23 -5.64 21.11
CA GLY A 101 3.25 -6.38 21.84
C GLY A 101 4.22 -5.45 22.59
N CYS A 102 4.69 -4.38 21.92
CA CYS A 102 5.56 -3.39 22.53
C CYS A 102 4.85 -2.61 23.65
N LEU A 103 3.60 -2.18 23.46
CA LEU A 103 2.80 -1.52 24.50
C LEU A 103 2.68 -2.40 25.75
N GLN A 104 2.35 -3.68 25.57
CA GLN A 104 2.24 -4.64 26.67
C GLN A 104 3.57 -4.86 27.38
N ARG A 105 4.68 -5.00 26.62
CA ARG A 105 6.02 -5.23 27.15
C ARG A 105 6.50 -4.09 28.05
N HIS A 106 6.17 -2.86 27.68
CA HIS A 106 6.56 -1.64 28.39
C HIS A 106 5.49 -1.10 29.34
N HIS A 107 4.39 -1.84 29.55
CA HIS A 107 3.28 -1.44 30.43
C HIS A 107 2.63 -0.10 30.06
N CYS A 108 2.61 0.22 28.77
CA CYS A 108 1.90 1.38 28.24
C CYS A 108 0.41 1.07 28.05
N ASP A 109 -0.44 2.09 28.20
CA ASP A 109 -1.86 1.97 27.88
C ASP A 109 -2.07 1.70 26.39
N ILE A 110 -2.99 0.79 26.08
CA ILE A 110 -3.39 0.47 24.71
C ILE A 110 -4.56 1.39 24.34
N PRO A 111 -4.41 2.35 23.41
CA PRO A 111 -5.50 3.20 22.99
C PRO A 111 -6.50 2.43 22.12
N ASP A 112 -7.70 2.99 21.94
CA ASP A 112 -8.67 2.48 20.97
C ASP A 112 -8.23 2.82 19.54
N LEU A 113 -7.58 1.87 18.89
CA LEU A 113 -7.04 1.99 17.55
C LEU A 113 -8.04 1.54 16.49
N ARG A 114 -8.01 2.20 15.34
CA ARG A 114 -8.68 1.76 14.12
C ARG A 114 -7.62 1.56 13.04
N PHE A 115 -7.73 0.47 12.29
CA PHE A 115 -6.73 0.19 11.25
C PHE A 115 -7.28 -0.56 10.04
N SER A 116 -6.64 -0.38 8.89
CA SER A 116 -6.95 -1.11 7.65
C SER A 116 -5.69 -1.74 7.04
N CYS A 117 -5.89 -2.69 6.12
CA CYS A 117 -4.81 -3.49 5.56
C CYS A 117 -4.71 -3.31 4.05
N THR A 118 -3.61 -2.72 3.58
CA THR A 118 -3.43 -2.45 2.14
C THR A 118 -3.32 -3.73 1.31
N ARG A 119 -2.78 -4.82 1.88
CA ARG A 119 -2.79 -6.14 1.23
C ARG A 119 -4.20 -6.69 1.01
N LEU A 120 -5.12 -6.49 1.97
CA LEU A 120 -6.52 -6.89 1.82
C LEU A 120 -7.23 -5.99 0.81
N ILE A 121 -7.01 -4.69 0.88
CA ILE A 121 -7.56 -3.69 -0.04
C ILE A 121 -7.12 -3.99 -1.47
N ALA A 122 -5.82 -4.16 -1.70
CA ALA A 122 -5.26 -4.47 -3.01
C ALA A 122 -5.88 -5.74 -3.63
N ARG A 123 -6.13 -6.78 -2.82
CA ARG A 123 -6.80 -8.01 -3.28
C ARG A 123 -8.24 -7.79 -3.73
N GLN A 124 -8.96 -6.84 -3.13
CA GLN A 124 -10.32 -6.50 -3.54
C GLN A 124 -10.35 -5.48 -4.68
N THR A 125 -9.32 -4.64 -4.79
CA THR A 125 -9.21 -3.65 -5.87
C THR A 125 -8.78 -4.29 -7.18
N TRP A 126 -7.75 -5.15 -7.15
CA TRP A 126 -7.16 -5.77 -8.34
C TRP A 126 -7.14 -7.31 -8.21
N PRO A 127 -8.31 -7.98 -8.29
CA PRO A 127 -8.45 -9.41 -8.01
C PRO A 127 -7.65 -10.31 -8.97
N ASP A 128 -7.38 -9.86 -10.19
CA ASP A 128 -6.68 -10.63 -11.22
C ASP A 128 -5.15 -10.66 -11.02
N ARG A 129 -4.61 -9.87 -10.08
CA ARG A 129 -3.18 -9.91 -9.77
C ARG A 129 -2.82 -11.15 -8.98
N ARG A 130 -1.63 -11.71 -9.28
CA ARG A 130 -1.12 -12.92 -8.63
C ARG A 130 -0.38 -12.65 -7.32
N ARG A 131 0.27 -11.49 -7.21
CA ARG A 131 1.15 -11.13 -6.08
C ARG A 131 0.69 -9.83 -5.43
N PHE A 132 0.54 -9.87 -4.11
CA PHE A 132 0.08 -8.75 -3.29
C PHE A 132 1.05 -8.42 -2.14
N GLY A 133 2.33 -8.81 -2.27
CA GLY A 133 3.36 -8.29 -1.38
C GLY A 133 3.67 -6.83 -1.75
N LEU A 134 4.24 -6.07 -0.81
CA LEU A 134 4.48 -4.64 -0.98
C LEU A 134 5.36 -4.38 -2.21
N LYS A 135 6.54 -5.00 -2.29
CA LYS A 135 7.45 -4.83 -3.45
C LYS A 135 6.78 -5.14 -4.81
N PRO A 136 6.16 -6.31 -5.06
CA PRO A 136 5.47 -6.56 -6.33
C PRO A 136 4.28 -5.64 -6.65
N LEU A 137 3.67 -5.02 -5.62
CA LEU A 137 2.64 -4.00 -5.79
C LEU A 137 3.26 -2.67 -6.19
N SER A 138 4.26 -2.21 -5.44
CA SER A 138 4.99 -0.97 -5.71
C SER A 138 5.66 -0.99 -7.09
N ASP A 139 6.40 -2.05 -7.44
CA ASP A 139 7.05 -2.20 -8.76
C ASP A 139 6.01 -2.05 -9.90
N TRP A 140 4.84 -2.66 -9.73
CA TRP A 140 3.77 -2.57 -10.73
C TRP A 140 3.13 -1.19 -10.79
N LEU A 141 2.92 -0.54 -9.64
CA LEU A 141 2.42 0.83 -9.56
C LEU A 141 3.44 1.88 -10.02
N GLY A 142 4.70 1.49 -10.27
CA GLY A 142 5.78 2.42 -10.56
C GLY A 142 6.29 3.20 -9.36
N VAL A 143 6.04 2.68 -8.15
CA VAL A 143 6.58 3.25 -6.93
C VAL A 143 7.96 2.67 -6.70
N GLU A 144 8.99 3.46 -6.97
CA GLU A 144 10.36 3.14 -6.58
C GLU A 144 10.54 3.41 -5.08
N PHE A 145 11.20 2.48 -4.39
CA PHE A 145 11.52 2.59 -2.97
C PHE A 145 12.62 1.57 -2.60
N LYS A 146 13.36 1.87 -1.53
CA LYS A 146 14.32 0.90 -0.96
C LYS A 146 13.56 -0.05 -0.03
N HIS A 147 13.41 -1.32 -0.44
CA HIS A 147 12.68 -2.31 0.35
C HIS A 147 13.39 -2.63 1.67
N HIS A 148 12.62 -2.81 2.75
CA HIS A 148 13.09 -3.07 4.12
C HIS A 148 13.78 -1.88 4.79
N ASP A 149 13.34 -0.68 4.39
CA ASP A 149 13.49 0.55 5.16
C ASP A 149 12.08 0.94 5.60
N ALA A 150 11.82 1.02 6.91
CA ALA A 150 10.46 1.20 7.41
C ALA A 150 9.78 2.46 6.86
N LEU A 151 10.54 3.54 6.60
CA LEU A 151 9.97 4.78 6.09
C LEU A 151 9.59 4.64 4.61
N GLU A 152 10.45 4.03 3.82
CA GLU A 152 10.17 3.70 2.41
C GLU A 152 8.99 2.74 2.28
N ASP A 153 8.92 1.70 3.12
CA ASP A 153 7.82 0.73 3.17
C ASP A 153 6.50 1.41 3.62
N SER A 154 6.54 2.34 4.58
CA SER A 154 5.39 3.16 4.99
C SER A 154 4.88 4.07 3.88
N ARG A 155 5.78 4.74 3.14
CA ARG A 155 5.45 5.55 1.95
C ARG A 155 4.82 4.68 0.86
N ALA A 156 5.39 3.52 0.58
CA ALA A 156 4.83 2.57 -0.38
C ALA A 156 3.43 2.08 0.04
N CYS A 157 3.24 1.77 1.33
CA CYS A 157 1.95 1.39 1.89
C CYS A 157 0.90 2.49 1.68
N ALA A 158 1.24 3.76 1.97
CA ALA A 158 0.36 4.90 1.74
C ALA A 158 -0.02 5.04 0.26
N LYS A 159 0.96 4.96 -0.65
CA LYS A 159 0.74 5.03 -2.10
C LYS A 159 -0.18 3.90 -2.60
N VAL A 160 -0.05 2.68 -2.08
CA VAL A 160 -0.96 1.57 -2.42
C VAL A 160 -2.40 1.87 -2.02
N LEU A 161 -2.64 2.47 -0.84
CA LEU A 161 -4.00 2.84 -0.43
C LEU A 161 -4.58 3.92 -1.35
N LEU A 162 -3.80 4.97 -1.62
CA LEU A 162 -4.20 6.06 -2.50
C LEU A 162 -4.53 5.53 -3.91
N ALA A 163 -3.70 4.62 -4.42
CA ALA A 163 -3.89 3.96 -5.72
C ALA A 163 -5.20 3.19 -5.76
N ALA A 164 -5.52 2.47 -4.68
CA ALA A 164 -6.77 1.75 -4.56
C ALA A 164 -7.99 2.69 -4.51
N GLY A 165 -7.87 3.82 -3.82
CA GLY A 165 -8.90 4.87 -3.79
C GLY A 165 -9.21 5.41 -5.18
N ILE A 166 -8.18 5.83 -5.90
CA ILE A 166 -8.25 6.32 -7.29
C ILE A 166 -8.87 5.26 -8.21
N ALA A 167 -8.37 4.02 -8.15
CA ALA A 167 -8.83 2.91 -8.98
C ALA A 167 -10.31 2.59 -8.79
N ARG A 168 -10.86 2.89 -7.61
CA ARG A 168 -12.28 2.68 -7.27
C ARG A 168 -13.11 3.95 -7.34
N ALA A 169 -12.52 5.06 -7.81
CA ALA A 169 -13.13 6.39 -7.79
C ALA A 169 -13.77 6.69 -6.42
N ALA A 170 -13.04 6.38 -5.34
CA ALA A 170 -13.48 6.61 -3.98
C ALA A 170 -13.24 8.07 -3.56
N GLU A 171 -14.10 8.60 -2.70
CA GLU A 171 -13.96 9.97 -2.17
C GLU A 171 -13.24 9.99 -0.81
N SER A 172 -13.39 8.92 -0.01
CA SER A 172 -12.82 8.77 1.34
C SER A 172 -12.48 7.31 1.65
N ILE A 173 -11.74 7.04 2.73
CA ILE A 173 -11.43 5.67 3.15
C ILE A 173 -12.71 4.89 3.46
N GLU A 174 -13.69 5.52 4.10
CA GLU A 174 -14.98 4.94 4.42
C GLU A 174 -15.74 4.52 3.15
N ASP A 175 -15.75 5.38 2.13
CA ASP A 175 -16.34 5.07 0.81
C ASP A 175 -15.58 3.93 0.11
N LEU A 176 -14.24 3.96 0.14
CA LEU A 176 -13.42 2.86 -0.40
C LEU A 176 -13.73 1.53 0.30
N GLU A 177 -13.77 1.52 1.63
CA GLU A 177 -14.11 0.34 2.43
C GLU A 177 -15.53 -0.15 2.14
N GLN A 178 -16.49 0.74 1.93
CA GLN A 178 -17.85 0.39 1.52
C GLN A 178 -17.87 -0.26 0.13
N LYS A 179 -17.24 0.36 -0.88
CA LYS A 179 -17.12 -0.15 -2.25
C LYS A 179 -16.44 -1.52 -2.30
N LEU A 180 -15.40 -1.72 -1.48
CA LEU A 180 -14.66 -2.98 -1.40
C LEU A 180 -15.27 -4.00 -0.43
N ARG A 181 -16.36 -3.63 0.27
CA ARG A 181 -16.99 -4.44 1.32
C ARG A 181 -15.99 -4.88 2.40
N ILE A 182 -15.15 -3.97 2.87
CA ILE A 182 -14.18 -4.19 3.94
C ILE A 182 -14.76 -3.68 5.27
N VAL A 183 -14.47 -4.39 6.35
CA VAL A 183 -14.67 -3.92 7.73
C VAL A 183 -13.30 -3.56 8.27
N ARG A 184 -13.18 -2.34 8.80
CA ARG A 184 -11.97 -1.85 9.45
C ARG A 184 -11.65 -2.66 10.70
N GLY A 185 -10.36 -2.92 10.92
CA GLY A 185 -9.86 -3.52 12.14
C GLY A 185 -9.93 -2.55 13.31
N LYS A 186 -9.96 -3.12 14.52
CA LYS A 186 -9.98 -2.38 15.78
C LYS A 186 -9.05 -3.06 16.78
N ALA A 187 -8.36 -2.28 17.60
CA ALA A 187 -7.61 -2.80 18.73
C ALA A 187 -7.84 -1.89 19.94
N GLY A 188 -7.72 -2.44 21.13
CA GLY A 188 -7.83 -1.70 22.39
C GLY A 188 -7.48 -2.60 23.57
N PRO A 189 -7.72 -2.15 24.81
CA PRO A 189 -7.48 -2.96 26.01
C PRO A 189 -8.26 -4.28 26.03
N TRP A 190 -9.36 -4.34 25.27
CA TRP A 190 -10.25 -5.49 25.10
C TRP A 190 -9.74 -6.53 24.08
N GLY A 191 -8.64 -6.25 23.37
CA GLY A 191 -8.04 -7.16 22.39
C GLY A 191 -8.02 -6.59 20.96
N VAL A 192 -7.84 -7.47 19.98
CA VAL A 192 -7.68 -7.10 18.55
C VAL A 192 -8.71 -7.80 17.68
N SER A 193 -9.33 -7.06 16.77
CA SER A 193 -10.17 -7.55 15.68
C SER A 193 -9.58 -7.08 14.36
N HIS A 194 -9.16 -8.01 13.50
CA HIS A 194 -8.48 -7.66 12.26
C HIS A 194 -9.44 -7.19 11.16
N ALA A 195 -8.93 -6.32 10.27
CA ALA A 195 -9.65 -5.92 9.07
C ALA A 195 -10.01 -7.14 8.21
N SER A 196 -11.24 -7.20 7.73
CA SER A 196 -11.77 -8.38 7.02
C SER A 196 -12.80 -8.00 5.96
N LYS A 197 -13.07 -8.92 5.03
CA LYS A 197 -14.16 -8.75 4.06
C LYS A 197 -15.51 -9.00 4.72
N LYS A 198 -16.49 -8.11 4.53
CA LYS A 198 -17.89 -8.34 4.91
C LYS A 198 -18.40 -9.60 4.20
N GLY A 199 -18.72 -10.63 4.98
CA GLY A 199 -19.41 -11.80 4.45
C GLY A 199 -20.72 -11.41 3.76
N ASN A 200 -21.20 -12.21 2.80
CA ASN A 200 -22.60 -12.12 2.42
C ASN A 200 -23.45 -12.45 3.66
N PRO A 201 -24.56 -11.74 3.92
CA PRO A 201 -25.48 -12.14 4.97
C PRO A 201 -25.87 -13.59 4.69
N ARG A 202 -25.43 -14.51 5.56
CA ARG A 202 -25.90 -15.89 5.49
C ARG A 202 -27.41 -15.82 5.68
N LYS A 203 -28.19 -16.30 4.70
CA LYS A 203 -29.60 -16.67 4.96
C LYS A 203 -29.56 -17.59 6.17
N SER A 204 -30.09 -17.14 7.30
CA SER A 204 -30.09 -17.90 8.54
C SER A 204 -30.73 -19.26 8.26
N ALA A 205 -29.92 -20.31 8.25
CA ALA A 205 -30.43 -21.67 8.17
C ALA A 205 -31.33 -21.89 9.40
N SER A 206 -32.60 -22.17 9.13
CA SER A 206 -33.64 -22.48 10.10
C SER A 206 -33.12 -23.46 11.16
N LYS A 207 -33.24 -23.09 12.44
CA LYS A 207 -32.98 -23.97 13.58
C LYS A 207 -33.89 -25.19 13.46
N ARG A 208 -33.30 -26.32 13.10
CA ARG A 208 -33.96 -27.63 13.21
C ARG A 208 -34.07 -27.97 14.70
N LYS A 209 -35.28 -27.94 15.25
CA LYS A 209 -35.60 -28.40 16.60
C LYS A 209 -35.22 -29.88 16.72
N THR A 210 -34.33 -30.22 17.64
CA THR A 210 -34.28 -31.55 18.24
C THR A 210 -34.60 -31.40 19.71
N ASP A 211 -35.80 -31.87 20.05
CA ASP A 211 -36.30 -32.02 21.39
C ASP A 211 -35.66 -33.26 22.03
N LYS A 212 -35.16 -33.13 23.27
CA LYS A 212 -35.21 -34.13 24.35
C LYS A 212 -34.32 -33.73 25.55
N GLY A 213 -34.99 -33.46 26.68
CA GLY A 213 -34.65 -34.03 27.99
C GLY A 213 -33.61 -33.31 28.88
N LEU A 214 -34.11 -32.62 29.91
CA LEU A 214 -33.42 -32.10 31.12
C LEU A 214 -33.06 -33.27 32.10
N PRO A 215 -32.25 -33.10 33.19
CA PRO A 215 -32.49 -32.09 34.23
C PRO A 215 -31.27 -31.36 34.85
N LYS A 216 -31.64 -30.27 35.53
CA LYS A 216 -30.86 -29.27 36.27
C LYS A 216 -30.03 -29.83 37.44
N ARG A 217 -28.87 -29.21 37.70
CA ARG A 217 -28.31 -29.02 39.06
C ARG A 217 -27.74 -27.62 39.23
N THR A 218 -27.94 -27.09 40.42
CA THR A 218 -27.75 -25.72 40.89
C THR A 218 -26.36 -25.45 41.47
N LEU A 219 -26.02 -24.14 41.52
CA LEU A 219 -25.12 -23.42 42.46
C LEU A 219 -23.57 -23.53 42.28
N ARG A 220 -22.92 -22.41 41.92
CA ARG A 220 -22.19 -21.52 42.87
C ARG A 220 -21.54 -20.30 42.19
N ARG A 221 -21.44 -19.21 42.96
CA ARG A 221 -20.71 -17.94 42.72
C ARG A 221 -19.19 -18.15 42.77
N GLY A 222 -18.43 -17.32 42.03
CA GLY A 222 -17.09 -16.88 42.43
C GLY A 222 -16.09 -16.69 41.30
N GLY A 223 -15.49 -15.49 41.22
CA GLY A 223 -14.14 -15.29 40.68
C GLY A 223 -14.04 -14.72 39.26
N SER A 224 -13.76 -13.42 39.16
CA SER A 224 -13.13 -12.81 37.99
C SER A 224 -11.73 -13.44 37.81
N GLN A 225 -11.54 -14.19 36.73
CA GLN A 225 -10.22 -14.56 36.23
C GLN A 225 -10.16 -14.13 34.77
N LEU A 226 -9.23 -13.21 34.48
CA LEU A 226 -8.77 -12.90 33.14
C LEU A 226 -8.28 -14.20 32.50
N LEU A 227 -8.95 -14.61 31.42
CA LEU A 227 -8.56 -15.78 30.64
C LEU A 227 -7.27 -15.46 29.87
N PRO A 228 -6.27 -16.35 29.84
CA PRO A 228 -5.14 -16.19 28.94
C PRO A 228 -5.63 -16.23 27.48
N LEU A 229 -5.02 -15.40 26.63
CA LEU A 229 -5.28 -15.38 25.20
C LEU A 229 -5.09 -16.79 24.61
N PRO A 230 -5.91 -17.20 23.62
CA PRO A 230 -5.75 -18.49 22.98
C PRO A 230 -4.40 -18.57 22.28
N VAL A 231 -3.69 -19.67 22.52
CA VAL A 231 -2.54 -20.10 21.72
C VAL A 231 -2.94 -20.26 20.25
N ASN A 232 -2.04 -19.81 19.38
CA ASN A 232 -2.22 -19.71 17.94
C ASN A 232 -2.28 -21.11 17.28
N PRO A 233 -3.32 -21.45 16.50
CA PRO A 233 -3.40 -22.72 15.76
C PRO A 233 -2.51 -22.79 14.50
N PHE A 234 -1.54 -21.88 14.34
CA PHE A 234 -0.56 -21.90 13.25
C PHE A 234 0.87 -22.31 13.69
N ASP A 235 1.02 -22.84 14.91
CA ASP A 235 2.22 -23.57 15.29
C ASP A 235 2.14 -25.01 14.78
N GLU A 236 2.53 -25.21 13.53
CA GLU A 236 3.42 -26.31 13.10
C GLU A 236 3.71 -26.17 11.59
N HIS A 237 5.01 -26.09 11.27
CA HIS A 237 5.63 -25.96 9.94
C HIS A 237 5.62 -24.58 9.27
N ALA A 238 6.49 -23.68 9.74
CA ALA A 238 7.15 -22.70 8.88
C ALA A 238 8.66 -22.68 9.21
N ILE A 239 9.36 -23.69 8.69
CA ILE A 239 10.83 -23.69 8.63
C ILE A 239 11.23 -22.95 7.35
N VAL A 240 12.30 -22.17 7.49
CA VAL A 240 13.17 -21.52 6.50
C VAL A 240 12.63 -20.41 5.59
N ALA A 241 13.23 -19.25 5.80
CA ALA A 241 13.65 -18.37 4.72
C ALA A 241 14.51 -19.17 3.73
N GLU A 242 14.18 -19.13 2.45
CA GLU A 242 15.15 -19.32 1.38
C GLU A 242 15.04 -18.17 0.37
N SER A 243 16.22 -17.62 0.12
CA SER A 243 16.62 -16.66 -0.88
C SER A 243 16.64 -17.28 -2.29
N GLU A 244 16.83 -16.40 -3.26
CA GLU A 244 16.97 -16.56 -4.71
C GLU A 244 17.63 -17.83 -5.29
N ALA A 245 17.16 -18.12 -6.51
CA ALA A 245 17.87 -18.61 -7.70
C ALA A 245 17.68 -20.08 -8.13
N ALA A 246 16.95 -20.26 -9.24
CA ALA A 246 17.36 -21.13 -10.35
C ALA A 246 16.67 -20.70 -11.66
N TYR A 247 17.46 -20.26 -12.62
CA TYR A 247 17.12 -20.15 -14.04
C TYR A 247 16.77 -21.54 -14.59
N ALA A 248 15.65 -21.67 -15.30
CA ALA A 248 15.38 -22.81 -16.17
C ALA A 248 14.70 -22.34 -17.46
N ASP A 249 15.29 -22.76 -18.57
CA ASP A 249 15.05 -22.50 -19.99
C ASP A 249 13.56 -22.61 -20.44
N PRO A 250 12.99 -21.61 -21.16
CA PRO A 250 11.63 -21.67 -21.65
C PRO A 250 11.59 -22.29 -23.07
N ALA A 251 11.71 -23.62 -23.16
CA ALA A 251 11.40 -24.33 -24.40
C ALA A 251 10.06 -25.07 -24.28
N THR A 252 9.14 -24.76 -25.20
CA THR A 252 7.88 -25.46 -25.54
C THR A 252 6.60 -25.08 -24.78
N ARG A 253 6.07 -23.88 -25.09
CA ARG A 253 4.64 -23.73 -25.42
C ARG A 253 4.48 -22.75 -26.57
N SER A 254 3.87 -23.21 -27.67
CA SER A 254 3.56 -22.40 -28.84
C SER A 254 2.66 -21.20 -28.48
N PRO A 255 2.83 -20.05 -29.15
CA PRO A 255 2.20 -18.81 -28.74
C PRO A 255 0.75 -18.76 -29.21
N ALA A 256 -0.17 -18.56 -28.27
CA ALA A 256 -1.43 -17.91 -28.57
C ALA A 256 -1.12 -16.41 -28.68
N SER A 257 -1.26 -15.88 -29.88
CA SER A 257 -1.16 -14.46 -30.22
C SER A 257 -1.94 -13.59 -29.25
N THR A 258 -1.24 -12.78 -28.45
CA THR A 258 -1.78 -11.55 -27.87
C THR A 258 -0.59 -10.66 -27.58
N GLU A 259 -0.39 -9.62 -28.39
CA GLU A 259 0.40 -8.48 -27.93
C GLU A 259 -0.20 -7.98 -26.61
N PRO A 260 0.61 -7.54 -25.63
CA PRO A 260 0.09 -7.16 -24.33
C PRO A 260 -0.81 -5.92 -24.50
N ALA A 261 -2.12 -6.09 -24.31
CA ALA A 261 -3.04 -4.98 -24.20
C ALA A 261 -2.54 -4.02 -23.12
N ILE A 262 -2.42 -2.74 -23.45
CA ILE A 262 -1.89 -1.74 -22.54
C ILE A 262 -2.79 -1.58 -21.33
N ASP A 263 -2.18 -1.69 -20.15
CA ASP A 263 -2.83 -1.52 -18.86
C ASP A 263 -3.01 -0.02 -18.58
N LEU A 264 -3.98 0.59 -19.26
CA LEU A 264 -4.35 2.00 -19.09
C LEU A 264 -4.71 2.35 -17.65
N GLN A 265 -5.25 1.38 -16.90
CA GLN A 265 -5.56 1.57 -15.49
C GLN A 265 -4.28 1.74 -14.67
N ARG A 266 -3.29 0.85 -14.85
CA ARG A 266 -1.97 0.97 -14.23
C ARG A 266 -1.31 2.30 -14.61
N LEU A 267 -1.32 2.65 -15.90
CA LEU A 267 -0.76 3.93 -16.37
C LEU A 267 -1.44 5.12 -15.73
N SER A 268 -2.77 5.12 -15.65
CA SER A 268 -3.55 6.19 -15.03
C SER A 268 -3.23 6.34 -13.54
N ILE A 269 -3.08 5.22 -12.83
CA ILE A 269 -2.71 5.22 -11.42
C ILE A 269 -1.27 5.72 -11.25
N ARG A 270 -0.32 5.20 -12.03
CA ARG A 270 1.10 5.61 -11.98
C ARG A 270 1.28 7.09 -12.32
N ALA A 271 0.63 7.55 -13.37
CA ALA A 271 0.54 8.95 -13.77
C ALA A 271 0.17 9.84 -12.59
N GLU A 272 -0.87 9.44 -11.84
CA GLU A 272 -1.36 10.20 -10.69
C GLU A 272 -0.36 10.29 -9.52
N PHE A 273 0.52 9.28 -9.36
CA PHE A 273 1.54 9.28 -8.31
C PHE A 273 2.84 9.97 -8.68
N ILE A 274 3.38 9.67 -9.85
CA ILE A 274 4.69 10.20 -10.28
C ILE A 274 4.52 11.61 -10.82
N GLN A 275 3.33 11.93 -11.34
CA GLN A 275 3.06 13.15 -12.10
C GLN A 275 4.21 13.50 -13.06
N PRO A 276 4.63 12.57 -13.94
CA PRO A 276 5.83 12.74 -14.76
C PRO A 276 5.71 13.92 -15.73
N LEU A 277 4.49 14.41 -15.95
CA LEU A 277 4.17 15.53 -16.83
C LEU A 277 3.85 16.81 -16.06
N ARG A 278 4.16 16.87 -14.76
CA ARG A 278 3.84 18.04 -13.93
C ARG A 278 4.43 19.31 -14.51
N GLY A 279 3.56 20.28 -14.79
CA GLY A 279 3.96 21.57 -15.38
C GLY A 279 4.22 21.51 -16.89
N GLN A 280 4.02 20.35 -17.53
CA GLN A 280 4.08 20.23 -18.97
C GLN A 280 2.75 20.62 -19.61
N GLN A 281 2.84 21.38 -20.70
CA GLN A 281 1.75 21.76 -21.58
C GLN A 281 1.92 20.91 -22.85
N ILE A 282 1.02 19.95 -23.03
CA ILE A 282 1.15 18.86 -24.00
C ILE A 282 0.10 19.00 -25.08
N VAL A 283 0.56 18.90 -26.33
CA VAL A 283 -0.29 18.79 -27.53
C VAL A 283 -0.06 17.42 -28.17
N PHE A 284 -1.14 16.77 -28.59
CA PHE A 284 -1.08 15.55 -29.39
C PHE A 284 -1.29 15.91 -30.86
N VAL A 285 -0.32 15.61 -31.71
CA VAL A 285 -0.38 15.87 -33.15
C VAL A 285 -0.46 14.56 -33.90
N GLY A 286 -1.44 14.44 -34.80
CA GLY A 286 -1.65 13.23 -35.59
C GLY A 286 -2.49 12.17 -34.87
N ARG A 287 -2.52 10.95 -35.43
CA ARG A 287 -3.35 9.85 -34.94
C ARG A 287 -2.52 8.87 -34.11
N LEU A 288 -2.79 8.86 -32.81
CA LEU A 288 -2.29 7.85 -31.88
C LEU A 288 -2.76 6.45 -32.32
N GLN A 289 -1.82 5.50 -32.34
CA GLN A 289 -2.00 4.12 -32.80
C GLN A 289 -2.33 3.18 -31.66
N VAL A 290 -1.86 3.52 -30.47
CA VAL A 290 -1.80 2.62 -29.32
C VAL A 290 -2.91 2.96 -28.32
N ILE A 291 -3.18 4.24 -28.08
CA ILE A 291 -4.25 4.73 -27.21
C ILE A 291 -5.15 5.74 -27.94
N SER A 292 -6.39 5.94 -27.48
CA SER A 292 -7.25 6.99 -28.04
C SER A 292 -6.81 8.37 -27.57
N ASN A 293 -7.14 9.41 -28.33
CA ASN A 293 -6.87 10.80 -27.91
C ASN A 293 -7.53 11.12 -26.55
N GLU A 294 -8.74 10.63 -26.30
CA GLU A 294 -9.41 10.80 -25.00
C GLU A 294 -8.61 10.15 -23.86
N GLN A 295 -8.07 8.95 -24.08
CA GLN A 295 -7.21 8.26 -23.12
C GLN A 295 -5.89 9.00 -22.91
N ALA A 296 -5.28 9.52 -23.96
CA ALA A 296 -4.04 10.30 -23.90
C ALA A 296 -4.22 11.61 -23.12
N ILE A 297 -5.36 12.28 -23.33
CA ILE A 297 -5.75 13.49 -22.60
C ILE A 297 -6.00 13.17 -21.12
N ASP A 298 -6.72 12.09 -20.80
CA ASP A 298 -6.94 11.68 -19.40
C ASP A 298 -5.61 11.32 -18.70
N LEU A 299 -4.73 10.57 -19.37
CA LEU A 299 -3.39 10.24 -18.89
C LEU A 299 -2.53 11.48 -18.67
N THR A 300 -2.59 12.45 -19.58
CA THR A 300 -1.88 13.74 -19.44
C THR A 300 -2.32 14.47 -18.19
N ARG A 301 -3.63 14.65 -18.00
CA ARG A 301 -4.20 15.33 -16.83
C ARG A 301 -3.85 14.63 -15.53
N ARG A 302 -3.96 13.30 -15.49
CA ARG A 302 -3.58 12.49 -14.32
C ARG A 302 -2.09 12.56 -14.04
N SER A 303 -1.26 12.70 -15.08
CA SER A 303 0.18 12.86 -14.97
C SER A 303 0.63 14.25 -14.51
N GLY A 304 -0.30 15.14 -14.14
CA GLY A 304 -0.02 16.52 -13.74
C GLY A 304 0.27 17.46 -14.92
N GLY A 305 0.13 16.97 -16.15
CA GLY A 305 0.24 17.78 -17.36
C GLY A 305 -1.07 18.47 -17.71
N VAL A 306 -0.98 19.48 -18.56
CA VAL A 306 -2.11 20.20 -19.10
C VAL A 306 -2.19 19.90 -20.59
N TYR A 307 -3.33 19.36 -21.02
CA TYR A 307 -3.59 19.15 -22.44
C TYR A 307 -4.02 20.46 -23.11
N GLN A 308 -3.50 20.71 -24.31
CA GLN A 308 -3.85 21.83 -25.18
C GLN A 308 -4.34 21.31 -26.54
N ASP A 309 -5.31 22.01 -27.12
CA ASP A 309 -5.86 21.67 -28.44
C ASP A 309 -4.90 22.08 -29.58
N ASP A 310 -4.14 23.16 -29.39
CA ASP A 310 -3.21 23.75 -30.36
C ASP A 310 -1.86 24.08 -29.71
N VAL A 311 -0.80 24.15 -30.52
CA VAL A 311 0.53 24.58 -30.06
C VAL A 311 0.58 26.10 -29.93
N ASP A 312 0.99 26.58 -28.76
CA ASP A 312 1.22 27.99 -28.47
C ASP A 312 2.56 28.22 -27.77
N ALA A 313 2.85 29.48 -27.40
CA ALA A 313 4.11 29.86 -26.76
C ALA A 313 4.33 29.22 -25.36
N SER A 314 3.31 28.60 -24.77
CA SER A 314 3.39 27.89 -23.49
C SER A 314 3.56 26.38 -23.65
N THR A 315 3.36 25.84 -24.86
CA THR A 315 3.58 24.43 -25.16
C THR A 315 5.05 24.07 -24.96
N ASN A 316 5.32 23.01 -24.20
CA ASN A 316 6.68 22.54 -23.94
C ASN A 316 6.88 21.05 -24.24
N CYS A 317 5.80 20.34 -24.60
CA CYS A 317 5.89 18.96 -25.08
C CYS A 317 4.88 18.68 -26.20
N VAL A 318 5.35 18.04 -27.27
CA VAL A 318 4.50 17.60 -28.39
C VAL A 318 4.63 16.08 -28.52
N VAL A 319 3.49 15.40 -28.54
CA VAL A 319 3.43 13.95 -28.73
C VAL A 319 2.91 13.64 -30.13
N LEU A 320 3.71 12.94 -30.92
CA LEU A 320 3.41 12.61 -32.31
C LEU A 320 2.72 11.23 -32.41
N GLY A 321 1.51 11.23 -32.98
CA GLY A 321 0.72 10.05 -33.32
C GLY A 321 0.81 9.75 -34.82
N SER A 322 1.45 8.63 -35.15
CA SER A 322 1.83 8.18 -36.51
C SER A 322 2.93 9.00 -37.21
N SER A 323 3.65 8.32 -38.09
CA SER A 323 4.78 8.83 -38.88
C SER A 323 4.38 9.73 -40.06
N ASP A 324 3.09 10.05 -40.22
CA ASP A 324 2.59 10.89 -41.31
C ASP A 324 2.67 12.38 -41.00
N VAL A 325 3.15 12.74 -39.80
CA VAL A 325 3.47 14.13 -39.45
C VAL A 325 4.81 14.47 -40.11
N ASP A 326 4.76 15.37 -41.10
CA ASP A 326 5.93 15.82 -41.82
C ASP A 326 6.91 16.49 -40.83
N GLN A 327 8.18 16.13 -40.91
CA GLN A 327 9.21 16.66 -40.00
C GLN A 327 9.30 18.19 -40.11
N GLN A 328 8.97 18.70 -41.28
CA GLN A 328 8.85 20.13 -41.58
C GLN A 328 7.69 20.81 -40.82
N GLN A 329 6.60 20.08 -40.54
CA GLN A 329 5.47 20.55 -39.74
C GLN A 329 5.83 20.61 -38.24
N VAL A 330 6.72 19.71 -37.79
CA VAL A 330 7.28 19.73 -36.43
C VAL A 330 8.27 20.89 -36.28
N ASP A 331 9.14 21.09 -37.27
CA ASP A 331 10.11 22.19 -37.28
C ASP A 331 9.41 23.57 -37.31
N ASP A 332 8.33 23.73 -38.08
CA ASP A 332 7.53 24.96 -38.13
C ASP A 332 6.86 25.29 -36.78
N LEU A 333 6.55 24.28 -35.95
CA LEU A 333 6.00 24.45 -34.60
C LEU A 333 7.05 24.87 -33.57
N THR A 334 8.33 24.60 -33.83
CA THR A 334 9.45 24.84 -32.87
C THR A 334 10.04 26.24 -32.90
N GLY A 335 9.48 27.15 -33.71
CA GLY A 335 10.11 28.42 -34.10
C GLY A 335 10.66 29.33 -32.98
N GLN A 336 10.31 29.15 -31.70
CA GLN A 336 10.81 30.02 -30.61
C GLN A 336 11.04 29.38 -29.20
N ALA A 337 10.98 28.06 -28.99
CA ALA A 337 11.19 27.49 -27.64
C ALA A 337 11.78 26.06 -27.64
N GLU A 338 12.49 25.68 -26.57
CA GLU A 338 12.93 24.29 -26.29
C GLU A 338 11.69 23.37 -26.11
N LEU A 339 11.15 22.89 -27.23
CA LEU A 339 10.01 21.96 -27.28
C LEU A 339 10.52 20.52 -27.23
N GLU A 340 10.05 19.74 -26.26
CA GLU A 340 10.33 18.30 -26.18
C GLU A 340 9.39 17.54 -27.12
N ILE A 341 9.95 16.79 -28.06
CA ILE A 341 9.18 15.98 -29.01
C ILE A 341 9.25 14.52 -28.58
N LEU A 342 8.09 13.91 -28.36
CA LEU A 342 7.96 12.50 -28.01
C LEU A 342 7.17 11.76 -29.08
N THR A 343 7.59 10.55 -29.40
CA THR A 343 6.71 9.58 -30.03
C THR A 343 5.63 9.11 -29.05
N GLU A 344 4.53 8.55 -29.54
CA GLU A 344 3.53 7.89 -28.69
C GLU A 344 4.18 6.83 -27.78
N SER A 345 5.16 6.07 -28.27
CA SER A 345 5.88 5.08 -27.46
C SER A 345 6.71 5.73 -26.34
N GLU A 346 7.38 6.85 -26.60
CA GLU A 346 8.18 7.55 -25.59
C GLU A 346 7.27 8.24 -24.56
N PHE A 347 6.15 8.81 -24.99
CA PHE A 347 5.11 9.32 -24.10
C PHE A 347 4.64 8.22 -23.15
N LEU A 348 4.23 7.07 -23.70
CA LEU A 348 3.79 5.92 -22.93
C LEU A 348 4.88 5.37 -22.01
N SER A 349 6.13 5.32 -22.45
CA SER A 349 7.24 4.85 -21.62
C SER A 349 7.55 5.81 -20.47
N ARG A 350 7.44 7.12 -20.70
CA ARG A 350 7.52 8.13 -19.65
C ARG A 350 6.41 7.99 -18.60
N LEU A 351 5.25 7.50 -19.01
CA LEU A 351 4.16 7.13 -18.10
C LEU A 351 4.35 5.76 -17.42
N GLY A 352 5.37 4.99 -17.80
CA GLY A 352 5.77 3.73 -17.17
C GLY A 352 5.39 2.45 -17.90
N LEU A 353 5.27 2.51 -19.24
CA LEU A 353 5.26 1.33 -20.11
C LEU A 353 6.67 0.85 -20.47
#